data_AF-A0A9D7RNG5-F1
#
_entry.id   AF-A0A9D7RNG5-F1
#
_cell.length_a   1.000
_cell.length_b   1.000
_cell.length_c   1.000
_cell.angle_alpha   90.00
_cell.angle_beta   90.00
_cell.angle_gamma   90.00
#
_symmetry.space_group_name_H-M   'P 1'
#
loop_
_entity.id
_entity.type
_entity.pdbx_description
1 polymer ?
#
loop_
_entity_poly.entity_id
_entity_poly.type
_entity_poly.pdbx_seq_one_letter_code
_entity_poly.pdbx_strand_id
1 'polypeptide(L)'
;MIFVNLQGYEPNKEWLNRANKLTADLIAARNTAERKLIIDNNAALWLELKEAFCAIHRRKCWYSESKNDYSHCHIDHFRPKSNAIDEMGKDQGGYWWLTFNWRNYRYSAPAGNIRKRDYFHVLANKANGPTDSLEDEDILFLDPTDPSDPDKLKFDNEGKVISKSSDITSRNSRQAEYTIKG
;
A
#
# COMPACT_ATOMS: atom_id res chain seq x y z
N MET A 1 -3.60 11.94 -7.50
CA MET A 1 -2.73 11.48 -6.40
C MET A 1 -1.71 12.58 -6.10
N ILE A 2 -1.35 12.88 -4.85
CA ILE A 2 -0.17 13.71 -4.54
C ILE A 2 1.05 12.83 -4.29
N PHE A 3 2.22 13.35 -4.61
CA PHE A 3 3.47 12.74 -4.14
C PHE A 3 3.60 12.88 -2.62
N VAL A 4 3.93 11.79 -1.96
CA VAL A 4 4.14 11.67 -0.52
C VAL A 4 5.59 11.27 -0.27
N ASN A 5 6.40 12.25 0.14
CA ASN A 5 7.80 12.01 0.44
C ASN A 5 7.97 11.38 1.83
N LEU A 6 8.38 10.12 1.87
CA LEU A 6 8.70 9.40 3.11
C LEU A 6 10.16 9.57 3.57
N GLN A 7 11.05 10.13 2.75
CA GLN A 7 12.50 10.17 3.04
C GLN A 7 12.86 10.97 4.30
N GLY A 8 12.04 11.94 4.69
CA GLY A 8 12.24 12.75 5.89
C GLY A 8 11.58 12.19 7.16
N TYR A 9 10.95 11.02 7.08
CA TYR A 9 10.26 10.41 8.21
C TYR A 9 10.85 9.05 8.52
N GLU A 10 11.08 8.79 9.80
CA GLU A 10 11.35 7.45 10.31
C GLU A 10 10.71 7.34 11.70
N PRO A 11 10.01 6.23 12.02
CA PRO A 11 9.54 5.98 13.37
C PRO A 11 10.68 5.97 14.38
N ASN A 12 10.37 6.27 15.64
CA ASN A 12 11.38 6.25 16.69
C ASN A 12 12.00 4.84 16.87
N LYS A 13 13.18 4.78 17.49
CA LYS A 13 13.95 3.54 17.67
C LYS A 13 13.18 2.46 18.43
N GLU A 14 12.34 2.84 19.39
CA GLU A 14 11.52 1.88 20.15
C GLU A 14 10.48 1.20 19.26
N TRP A 15 9.79 1.97 18.42
CA TRP A 15 8.87 1.45 17.42
C TRP A 15 9.58 0.53 16.44
N LEU A 16 10.75 0.95 15.91
CA LEU A 16 11.56 0.14 14.98
C LEU A 16 11.99 -1.19 15.62
N ASN A 17 12.40 -1.18 16.89
CA ASN A 17 12.79 -2.40 17.59
C ASN A 17 11.61 -3.38 17.73
N ARG A 18 10.41 -2.88 18.08
CA ARG A 18 9.19 -3.70 18.17
C ARG A 18 8.81 -4.26 16.80
N ALA A 19 8.83 -3.44 15.76
CA ALA A 19 8.53 -3.85 14.39
C ALA A 19 9.52 -4.92 13.89
N ASN A 20 10.82 -4.71 14.08
CA ASN A 20 11.86 -5.67 13.68
C ASN A 20 11.73 -7.00 14.40
N LYS A 21 11.42 -6.98 15.71
CA LYS A 21 11.15 -8.19 16.48
C LYS A 21 9.95 -8.97 15.90
N LEU A 22 8.83 -8.29 15.65
CA LEU A 22 7.64 -8.93 15.09
C LEU A 22 7.88 -9.48 13.68
N THR A 23 8.65 -8.77 12.85
CA THR A 23 9.05 -9.29 11.53
C THR A 23 9.92 -10.55 11.67
N ALA A 24 10.87 -10.58 12.62
CA ALA A 24 11.64 -11.79 12.89
C ALA A 24 10.76 -12.95 13.36
N ASP A 25 9.79 -12.68 14.23
CA ASP A 25 8.82 -13.68 14.71
C ASP A 25 7.96 -14.21 13.55
N LEU A 26 7.55 -13.36 12.59
CA LEU A 26 6.82 -13.77 11.39
C LEU A 26 7.66 -14.67 10.46
N ILE A 27 8.96 -14.38 10.33
CA ILE A 27 9.89 -15.18 9.53
C ILE A 27 10.11 -16.55 10.18
N ALA A 28 10.23 -16.58 11.52
CA ALA A 28 10.42 -17.82 12.28
C ALA A 28 9.14 -18.66 12.41
N ALA A 29 7.96 -18.09 12.17
CA ALA A 29 6.68 -18.79 12.26
C ALA A 29 6.60 -19.96 11.26
N ARG A 30 6.10 -21.10 11.75
CA ARG A 30 6.12 -22.38 11.04
C ARG A 30 5.09 -22.47 9.93
N ASN A 31 3.98 -21.74 10.06
CA ASN A 31 2.86 -21.83 9.15
C ASN A 31 2.04 -20.52 9.12
N THR A 32 1.09 -20.46 8.20
CA THR A 32 0.20 -19.31 7.99
C THR A 32 -0.68 -19.00 9.22
N ALA A 33 -1.09 -20.00 9.99
CA ALA A 33 -1.92 -19.78 11.18
C ALA A 33 -1.14 -19.07 12.30
N GLU A 34 0.11 -19.46 12.54
CA GLU A 34 1.00 -18.77 13.49
C GLU A 34 1.27 -17.34 13.03
N ARG A 35 1.55 -17.11 11.74
CA ARG A 35 1.73 -15.76 11.18
C ARG A 35 0.49 -14.90 11.39
N LYS A 36 -0.69 -15.45 11.12
CA LYS A 36 -1.97 -14.75 11.31
C LYS A 36 -2.16 -14.33 12.77
N LEU A 37 -1.86 -15.22 13.72
CA LEU A 37 -1.97 -14.91 15.15
C LEU A 37 -1.03 -13.76 15.55
N ILE A 38 0.22 -13.78 15.06
CA ILE A 38 1.19 -12.69 15.31
C ILE A 38 0.66 -11.37 14.75
N ILE A 39 0.15 -11.37 13.51
CA ILE A 39 -0.39 -10.17 12.87
C ILE A 39 -1.59 -9.61 13.64
N ASP A 40 -2.58 -10.46 13.94
CA ASP A 40 -3.83 -10.04 14.57
C ASP A 40 -3.60 -9.47 15.97
N ASN A 41 -2.71 -10.10 16.76
CA ASN A 41 -2.41 -9.67 18.13
C ASN A 41 -1.58 -8.37 18.20
N ASN A 42 -1.00 -7.91 17.10
CA ASN A 42 -0.07 -6.78 17.09
C ASN A 42 -0.54 -5.63 16.17
N ALA A 43 -1.83 -5.61 15.81
CA ALA A 43 -2.40 -4.57 14.95
C ALA A 43 -2.26 -3.15 15.50
N ALA A 44 -2.21 -3.01 16.83
CA ALA A 44 -2.00 -1.72 17.48
C ALA A 44 -0.71 -1.02 17.03
N LEU A 45 0.35 -1.77 16.69
CA LEU A 45 1.66 -1.21 16.38
C LEU A 45 1.62 -0.26 15.17
N TRP A 46 0.94 -0.64 14.08
CA TRP A 46 0.86 0.25 12.91
C TRP A 46 -0.14 1.37 13.13
N LEU A 47 -1.17 1.17 13.96
CA LEU A 47 -2.13 2.24 14.31
C LEU A 47 -1.48 3.39 15.06
N GLU A 48 -0.41 3.15 15.82
CA GLU A 48 0.39 4.21 16.47
C GLU A 48 0.93 5.25 15.49
N LEU A 49 1.16 4.86 14.22
CA LEU A 49 1.71 5.77 13.20
C LEU A 49 0.64 6.62 12.51
N LYS A 50 -0.64 6.46 12.85
CA LYS A 50 -1.76 7.14 12.19
C LYS A 50 -1.58 8.65 12.11
N GLU A 51 -1.29 9.32 13.24
CA GLU A 51 -1.19 10.78 13.28
C GLU A 51 0.02 11.30 12.48
N ALA A 52 1.15 10.60 12.54
CA ALA A 52 2.32 10.94 11.74
C ALA A 52 2.02 10.81 10.23
N PHE A 53 1.40 9.71 9.82
CA PHE A 53 1.04 9.48 8.42
C PHE A 53 -0.05 10.45 7.94
N CYS A 54 -1.00 10.81 8.78
CA CYS A 54 -1.98 11.86 8.51
C CYS A 54 -1.28 13.18 8.15
N ALA A 55 -0.29 13.60 8.96
CA ALA A 55 0.50 14.80 8.69
C ALA A 55 1.32 14.69 7.39
N ILE A 56 2.02 13.57 7.19
CA ILE A 56 2.85 13.30 5.99
C ILE A 56 2.01 13.33 4.71
N HIS A 57 0.81 12.74 4.75
CA HIS A 57 -0.14 12.74 3.63
C HIS A 57 -0.94 14.05 3.53
N ARG A 58 -0.60 15.09 4.32
CA ARG A 58 -1.29 16.39 4.33
C ARG A 58 -2.80 16.26 4.55
N ARG A 59 -3.18 15.30 5.39
CA ARG A 59 -4.56 14.92 5.74
C ARG A 59 -5.38 14.38 4.56
N LYS A 60 -4.72 14.00 3.45
CA LYS A 60 -5.39 13.46 2.27
C LYS A 60 -5.39 11.93 2.29
N CYS A 61 -6.50 11.37 1.86
CA CYS A 61 -6.59 9.94 1.59
C CYS A 61 -5.78 9.60 0.33
N TRP A 62 -4.98 8.53 0.40
CA TRP A 62 -4.25 7.97 -0.73
C TRP A 62 -5.14 7.71 -1.97
N TYR A 63 -6.29 7.05 -1.79
CA TYR A 63 -7.15 6.68 -2.93
C TYR A 63 -7.88 7.87 -3.56
N SER A 64 -8.46 8.73 -2.74
CA SER A 64 -9.42 9.74 -3.20
C SER A 64 -8.82 11.13 -3.34
N GLU A 65 -7.62 11.37 -2.81
CA GLU A 65 -6.99 12.71 -2.73
C GLU A 65 -7.77 13.77 -1.94
N SER A 66 -8.88 13.38 -1.34
CA SER A 66 -9.75 14.23 -0.56
C SER A 66 -9.23 14.36 0.86
N LYS A 67 -9.38 15.55 1.44
CA LYS A 67 -9.28 15.76 2.88
C LYS A 67 -10.53 15.18 3.53
N ASN A 68 -10.38 14.03 4.17
CA ASN A 68 -11.52 13.32 4.74
C ASN A 68 -11.51 13.43 6.26
N ASP A 69 -11.61 14.66 6.76
CA ASP A 69 -11.47 14.99 8.18
C ASP A 69 -12.51 14.30 9.08
N TYR A 70 -13.68 13.98 8.53
CA TYR A 70 -14.74 13.21 9.21
C TYR A 70 -14.67 11.71 8.93
N SER A 71 -13.86 11.27 7.96
CA SER A 71 -13.66 9.85 7.76
C SER A 71 -12.70 9.31 8.80
N HIS A 72 -13.02 8.17 9.39
CA HIS A 72 -12.12 7.45 10.26
C HIS A 72 -10.95 6.86 9.44
N CYS A 73 -10.06 7.70 8.92
CA CYS A 73 -8.88 7.25 8.19
C CYS A 73 -7.98 6.38 9.08
N HIS A 74 -7.30 5.45 8.43
CA HIS A 74 -6.46 4.45 9.06
C HIS A 74 -5.14 4.29 8.30
N ILE A 75 -4.25 3.48 8.88
CA ILE A 75 -3.08 2.97 8.20
C ILE A 75 -3.49 1.76 7.36
N ASP A 76 -3.11 1.80 6.09
CA ASP A 76 -3.37 0.79 5.09
C ASP A 76 -2.06 0.21 4.53
N HIS A 77 -2.09 -1.04 4.09
CA HIS A 77 -0.92 -1.73 3.56
C HIS A 77 -0.92 -1.63 2.03
N PHE A 78 0.08 -0.96 1.45
CA PHE A 78 0.22 -0.82 -0.01
C PHE A 78 0.25 -2.21 -0.67
N ARG A 79 1.24 -3.02 -0.27
CA ARG A 79 1.29 -4.47 -0.52
C ARG A 79 0.46 -5.20 0.55
N PRO A 80 -0.65 -5.88 0.20
CA PRO A 80 -1.54 -6.49 1.19
C PRO A 80 -0.85 -7.62 1.98
N LYS A 81 -1.17 -7.72 3.27
CA LYS A 81 -0.55 -8.69 4.19
C LYS A 81 -1.00 -10.15 4.00
N SER A 82 -2.26 -10.38 3.65
CA SER A 82 -2.85 -11.73 3.63
C SER A 82 -2.88 -12.33 2.24
N ASN A 83 -3.57 -11.66 1.30
CA ASN A 83 -3.80 -12.14 -0.05
C ASN A 83 -3.43 -11.03 -1.04
N ALA A 84 -2.95 -11.40 -2.22
CA ALA A 84 -2.71 -10.46 -3.30
C ALA A 84 -3.49 -10.95 -4.52
N ILE A 85 -4.66 -10.37 -4.75
CA ILE A 85 -5.60 -10.76 -5.79
C ILE A 85 -5.27 -10.00 -7.07
N ASP A 86 -5.02 -10.74 -8.15
CA ASP A 86 -4.81 -10.17 -9.48
C ASP A 86 -6.12 -9.73 -10.16
N GLU A 87 -6.02 -9.19 -11.38
CA GLU A 87 -7.18 -8.76 -12.15
C GLU A 87 -8.14 -9.88 -12.56
N MET A 88 -7.68 -11.14 -12.51
CA MET A 88 -8.48 -12.34 -12.78
C MET A 88 -9.14 -12.91 -11.52
N GLY A 89 -8.95 -12.27 -10.36
CA GLY A 89 -9.49 -12.74 -9.09
C GLY A 89 -8.69 -13.87 -8.45
N LYS A 90 -7.50 -14.19 -8.96
CA LYS A 90 -6.65 -15.25 -8.42
C LYS A 90 -5.73 -14.69 -7.34
N ASP A 91 -5.63 -15.42 -6.24
CA ASP A 91 -4.68 -15.12 -5.17
C ASP A 91 -3.27 -15.56 -5.53
N GLN A 92 -2.35 -14.60 -5.45
CA GLN A 92 -0.92 -14.75 -5.71
C GLN A 92 -0.09 -14.76 -4.42
N GLY A 93 -0.75 -14.72 -3.25
CA GLY A 93 -0.13 -14.76 -1.93
C GLY A 93 0.28 -13.37 -1.41
N GLY A 94 -0.11 -13.05 -0.18
CA GLY A 94 0.17 -11.77 0.45
C GLY A 94 1.60 -11.58 0.97
N TYR A 95 1.91 -10.34 1.30
CA TYR A 95 3.21 -9.85 1.75
C TYR A 95 3.28 -9.79 3.27
N TRP A 96 3.05 -10.93 3.92
CA TRP A 96 2.98 -11.01 5.38
C TRP A 96 4.25 -10.47 6.06
N TRP A 97 5.43 -10.63 5.45
CA TRP A 97 6.70 -10.12 5.99
C TRP A 97 6.84 -8.60 5.95
N LEU A 98 5.99 -7.90 5.18
CA LEU A 98 5.93 -6.44 5.11
C LEU A 98 4.87 -5.85 6.06
N THR A 99 4.20 -6.68 6.87
CA THR A 99 3.10 -6.22 7.75
C THR A 99 3.55 -5.14 8.72
N PHE A 100 4.76 -5.27 9.28
CA PHE A 100 5.34 -4.33 10.24
C PHE A 100 6.36 -3.37 9.61
N ASN A 101 6.42 -3.30 8.27
CA ASN A 101 7.29 -2.37 7.57
C ASN A 101 6.55 -1.05 7.33
N TRP A 102 6.97 0.02 8.01
CA TRP A 102 6.33 1.33 7.90
C TRP A 102 6.39 1.93 6.48
N ARG A 103 7.36 1.53 5.65
CA ARG A 103 7.42 1.97 4.25
C ARG A 103 6.32 1.36 3.39
N ASN A 104 5.66 0.30 3.86
CA ASN A 104 4.49 -0.31 3.22
C ASN A 104 3.16 0.35 3.64
N TYR A 105 3.18 1.41 4.47
CA TYR A 105 1.96 2.03 5.01
C TYR A 105 1.48 3.24 4.24
N ARG A 106 0.18 3.39 4.06
CA ARG A 106 -0.46 4.56 3.44
C ARG A 106 -1.60 5.06 4.32
N TYR A 107 -1.86 6.35 4.29
CA TYR A 107 -3.00 6.94 5.00
C TYR A 107 -4.24 6.92 4.10
N SER A 108 -5.27 6.17 4.48
CA SER A 108 -6.44 5.99 3.62
C SER A 108 -7.76 5.98 4.41
N ALA A 109 -8.83 6.41 3.74
CA ALA A 109 -10.19 6.31 4.28
C ALA A 109 -10.75 4.90 4.09
N PRO A 110 -11.65 4.42 4.97
CA PRO A 110 -12.17 3.06 4.93
C PRO A 110 -12.81 2.68 3.58
N ALA A 111 -13.52 3.60 2.92
CA ALA A 111 -14.19 3.32 1.66
C ALA A 111 -13.22 2.86 0.55
N GLY A 112 -12.07 3.54 0.42
CA GLY A 112 -11.05 3.13 -0.55
C GLY A 112 -10.33 1.85 -0.15
N ASN A 113 -10.07 1.66 1.15
CA ASN A 113 -9.48 0.41 1.65
C ASN A 113 -10.42 -0.79 1.41
N ILE A 114 -11.73 -0.64 1.63
CA ILE A 114 -12.72 -1.68 1.34
C ILE A 114 -12.78 -2.00 -0.15
N ARG A 115 -12.66 -0.98 -1.02
CA ARG A 115 -12.65 -1.17 -2.47
C ARG A 115 -11.40 -1.91 -2.94
N LYS A 116 -10.20 -1.48 -2.48
CA LYS A 116 -8.94 -2.14 -2.82
C LYS A 116 -8.89 -3.53 -2.22
N ARG A 117 -9.13 -3.66 -0.91
CA ARG A 117 -9.00 -4.89 -0.13
C ARG A 117 -7.66 -5.59 -0.44
N ASP A 118 -7.72 -6.69 -1.18
CA ASP A 118 -6.59 -7.53 -1.53
C ASP A 118 -6.17 -7.33 -3.01
N TYR A 119 -6.81 -6.42 -3.76
CA TYR A 119 -6.55 -6.13 -5.16
C TYR A 119 -5.16 -5.52 -5.34
N PHE A 120 -4.23 -6.32 -5.84
CA PHE A 120 -2.83 -5.96 -6.01
C PHE A 120 -2.15 -6.89 -7.03
N HIS A 121 -2.21 -6.51 -8.30
CA HIS A 121 -1.67 -7.29 -9.40
C HIS A 121 -0.21 -6.91 -9.65
N VAL A 122 0.64 -7.94 -9.62
CA VAL A 122 2.03 -7.90 -10.08
C VAL A 122 2.13 -8.71 -11.36
N LEU A 123 2.48 -8.06 -12.47
CA LEU A 123 2.55 -8.68 -13.80
C LEU A 123 3.74 -9.65 -13.93
N ALA A 124 4.86 -9.33 -13.29
CA ALA A 124 6.09 -10.09 -13.37
C ALA A 124 6.95 -9.90 -12.11
N ASN A 125 7.81 -10.90 -11.83
CA ASN A 125 8.82 -10.88 -10.76
C ASN A 125 8.25 -10.65 -9.35
N LYS A 126 7.01 -11.10 -9.09
CA LYS A 126 6.39 -10.98 -7.77
C LYS A 126 7.27 -11.58 -6.67
N ALA A 127 7.56 -10.79 -5.64
CA ALA A 127 8.19 -11.26 -4.42
C ALA A 127 7.23 -12.17 -3.63
N ASN A 128 7.74 -13.32 -3.19
CA ASN A 128 7.00 -14.33 -2.43
C ASN A 128 7.58 -14.55 -1.03
N GLY A 129 8.72 -13.94 -0.73
CA GLY A 129 9.33 -13.97 0.60
C GLY A 129 10.21 -12.76 0.93
N PRO A 130 10.74 -12.71 2.16
CA PRO A 130 11.54 -11.60 2.66
C PRO A 130 12.91 -11.44 1.99
N THR A 131 13.38 -12.44 1.26
CA THR A 131 14.66 -12.43 0.54
C THR A 131 14.54 -11.99 -0.92
N ASP A 132 13.31 -11.89 -1.43
CA ASP A 132 13.07 -11.53 -2.82
C ASP A 132 13.15 -10.01 -3.01
N SER A 133 13.53 -9.59 -4.21
CA SER A 133 13.64 -8.17 -4.55
C SER A 133 12.26 -7.58 -4.82
N LEU A 134 11.90 -6.54 -4.07
CA LEU A 134 10.66 -5.78 -4.28
C LEU A 134 10.77 -4.76 -5.42
N GLU A 135 12.00 -4.34 -5.76
CA GLU A 135 12.26 -3.33 -6.79
C GLU A 135 12.14 -3.90 -8.21
N ASP A 136 12.25 -5.23 -8.35
CA ASP A 136 12.12 -5.90 -9.64
C ASP A 136 10.65 -6.20 -10.03
N GLU A 137 9.70 -5.96 -9.10
CA GLU A 137 8.28 -6.24 -9.30
C GLU A 137 7.64 -5.31 -10.32
N ASP A 138 6.94 -5.88 -11.31
CA ASP A 138 6.16 -5.11 -12.29
C ASP A 138 4.71 -4.88 -11.78
N ILE A 139 4.53 -3.93 -10.85
CA ILE A 139 3.26 -3.69 -10.13
C ILE A 139 2.32 -2.76 -10.91
N LEU A 140 1.03 -3.11 -11.01
CA LEU A 140 0.04 -2.24 -11.66
C LEU A 140 -0.45 -1.08 -10.79
N PHE A 141 -0.57 -1.28 -9.48
CA PHE A 141 -1.12 -0.28 -8.56
C PHE A 141 -0.14 0.88 -8.33
N LEU A 142 -0.61 2.12 -8.48
CA LEU A 142 0.19 3.32 -8.29
C LEU A 142 0.42 3.62 -6.81
N ASP A 143 1.65 4.00 -6.48
CA ASP A 143 2.12 4.33 -5.16
C ASP A 143 2.42 5.84 -5.04
N PRO A 144 1.76 6.59 -4.13
CA PRO A 144 2.01 8.02 -3.96
C PRO A 144 3.42 8.30 -3.45
N THR A 145 4.13 7.28 -2.96
CA THR A 145 5.50 7.40 -2.48
C THR A 145 6.54 7.19 -3.58
N ASP A 146 6.13 6.74 -4.77
CA ASP A 146 6.93 6.82 -5.98
C ASP A 146 6.74 8.22 -6.62
N PRO A 147 7.81 8.99 -6.87
CA PRO A 147 7.69 10.34 -7.42
C PRO A 147 7.11 10.40 -8.84
N SER A 148 7.20 9.31 -9.60
CA SER A 148 6.72 9.22 -10.98
C SER A 148 5.23 8.84 -11.09
N ASP A 149 4.70 8.15 -10.08
CA ASP A 149 3.35 7.58 -10.11
C ASP A 149 2.22 8.61 -10.08
N PRO A 150 2.27 9.66 -9.23
CA PRO A 150 1.28 10.72 -9.25
C PRO A 150 1.10 11.39 -10.60
N ASP A 151 2.16 11.50 -11.41
CA ASP A 151 2.11 12.13 -12.74
C ASP A 151 1.41 11.27 -13.79
N LYS A 152 1.14 9.98 -13.52
CA LYS A 152 0.41 9.11 -14.44
C LYS A 152 -1.09 9.39 -14.47
N LEU A 153 -1.60 10.22 -13.57
CA LEU A 153 -3.00 10.58 -13.43
C LEU A 153 -3.25 12.06 -13.81
N LYS A 154 -4.42 12.35 -14.38
CA LYS A 154 -4.94 13.72 -14.57
C LYS A 154 -6.43 13.76 -14.27
N PHE A 155 -6.99 14.96 -14.20
CA PHE A 155 -8.43 15.18 -14.10
C PHE A 155 -8.99 15.61 -15.44
N ASP A 156 -10.16 15.11 -15.81
CA ASP A 156 -10.94 15.66 -16.91
C ASP A 156 -11.71 16.92 -16.49
N ASN A 157 -12.49 17.48 -17.41
CA ASN A 157 -13.27 18.70 -17.18
C ASN A 157 -14.41 18.52 -16.15
N GLU A 158 -14.76 17.27 -15.81
CA GLU A 158 -15.78 16.93 -14.82
C GLU A 158 -15.15 16.63 -13.45
N GLY A 159 -13.82 16.72 -13.33
CA GLY A 159 -13.09 16.41 -12.11
C GLY A 159 -12.93 14.91 -11.85
N LYS A 160 -13.14 14.06 -12.86
CA LYS A 160 -12.89 12.63 -12.76
C LYS A 160 -11.42 12.31 -13.05
N VAL A 161 -10.86 11.40 -12.27
CA VAL A 161 -9.49 10.92 -12.44
C VAL A 161 -9.41 10.00 -13.66
N ILE A 162 -8.47 10.29 -14.56
CA ILE A 162 -8.18 9.52 -15.79
C ILE A 162 -6.67 9.36 -15.97
N SER A 163 -6.28 8.45 -16.87
CA SER A 163 -4.88 8.32 -17.32
C SER A 163 -4.39 9.63 -17.96
N LYS A 164 -3.17 10.05 -17.60
CA LYS A 164 -2.52 11.18 -18.27
C LYS A 164 -2.12 10.82 -19.70
N SER A 165 -1.64 9.60 -19.91
CA SER A 165 -1.23 9.06 -21.21
C SER A 165 -2.44 8.93 -22.14
N SER A 166 -2.29 9.35 -23.40
CA SER A 166 -3.28 9.13 -24.46
C SER A 166 -3.15 7.77 -25.14
N ASP A 167 -2.02 7.10 -24.99
CA ASP A 167 -1.81 5.74 -25.50
C ASP A 167 -2.33 4.72 -24.48
N ILE A 168 -3.51 4.17 -24.75
CA ILE A 168 -4.19 3.18 -23.91
C ILE A 168 -3.39 1.88 -23.75
N THR A 169 -2.45 1.60 -24.66
CA THR A 169 -1.62 0.39 -24.59
C THR A 169 -0.36 0.59 -23.74
N SER A 170 -0.01 1.85 -23.45
CA SER A 170 1.17 2.19 -22.67
C SER A 170 1.10 1.66 -21.23
N ARG A 171 2.26 1.33 -20.66
CA ARG A 171 2.40 0.89 -19.26
C ARG A 171 1.74 1.88 -18.29
N ASN A 172 1.97 3.17 -18.49
CA ASN A 172 1.42 4.23 -17.66
C ASN A 172 -0.11 4.26 -17.70
N SER A 173 -0.73 4.08 -18.88
CA SER A 173 -2.20 4.02 -18.97
C SER A 173 -2.75 2.80 -18.25
N ARG A 174 -2.10 1.65 -18.40
CA ARG A 174 -2.49 0.42 -17.68
C ARG A 174 -2.41 0.59 -16.17
N GLN A 175 -1.37 1.21 -15.61
CA GLN A 175 -1.29 1.48 -14.16
C GLN A 175 -2.37 2.44 -13.68
N ALA A 176 -2.57 3.53 -14.43
CA ALA A 176 -3.59 4.53 -14.11
C ALA A 176 -4.98 3.90 -14.07
N GLU A 177 -5.36 3.18 -15.13
CA GLU A 177 -6.66 2.51 -15.22
C GLU A 177 -6.85 1.44 -14.13
N TYR A 178 -5.81 0.65 -13.86
CA TYR A 178 -5.84 -0.35 -12.79
C TYR A 178 -6.08 0.29 -11.41
N THR A 179 -5.36 1.37 -11.11
CA THR A 179 -5.48 2.10 -9.84
C THR A 179 -6.82 2.80 -9.69
N ILE A 180 -7.38 3.36 -10.76
CA ILE A 180 -8.69 4.04 -10.73
C ILE A 180 -9.82 3.04 -10.43
N LYS A 181 -9.70 1.80 -10.94
CA LYS A 181 -10.68 0.73 -10.73
C LYS A 181 -10.64 0.15 -9.30
N GLY A 182 -9.42 -0.03 -8.76
CA GLY A 182 -9.19 -0.58 -7.41
C GLY A 182 -9.51 0.37 -6.28
#